data_AF-A0A921LD89-F1
#
_entry.id   AF-A0A921LD89-F1
#
_cell.length_a   1.000
_cell.length_b   1.000
_cell.length_c   1.000
_cell.angle_alpha   90.00
_cell.angle_beta   90.00
_cell.angle_gamma   90.00
#
_symmetry.space_group_name_H-M   'P 1'
#
loop_
_entity.id
_entity.type
_entity.pdbx_description
1 polymer ?
#
loop_
_entity_poly.entity_id
_entity_poly.type
_entity_poly.pdbx_seq_one_letter_code
_entity_poly.pdbx_strand_id
1 'polypeptide(L)'
;MGIGTSMKETTLHYYRDPLVEVLSEDRDVNLRGIVIVGSPDKNEDKYLSAERVGVSLECMRVDGAIFSCNGIGNNHVDFAHAIEETEKRGVP
;
A
#
# COMPACT_ATOMS: atom_id res chain seq x y z
N MET A 1 -3.04 -21.38 -12.65
CA MET A 1 -1.66 -20.84 -12.71
C MET A 1 -1.51 -20.14 -14.05
N GLY A 2 -2.10 -18.94 -14.17
CA GLY A 2 -1.92 -18.10 -15.36
C GLY A 2 -0.59 -17.39 -15.25
N ILE A 3 0.12 -17.21 -16.37
CA ILE A 3 1.25 -16.30 -16.47
C ILE A 3 0.70 -14.90 -16.19
N GLY A 4 0.65 -14.52 -14.91
CA GLY A 4 0.40 -13.15 -14.48
C GLY A 4 1.56 -12.32 -14.99
N THR A 5 1.24 -11.31 -15.79
CA THR A 5 2.19 -10.50 -16.54
C THR A 5 3.32 -9.97 -15.65
N SER A 6 4.46 -10.65 -15.68
CA SER A 6 5.78 -10.10 -15.37
C SER A 6 6.10 -9.04 -16.41
N MET A 7 5.46 -7.87 -16.32
CA MET A 7 5.70 -6.77 -17.25
C MET A 7 5.98 -5.42 -16.59
N LYS A 8 5.74 -5.24 -15.29
CA LYS A 8 6.13 -4.00 -14.59
C LYS A 8 6.61 -4.12 -13.14
N GLU A 9 6.48 -5.25 -12.48
CA GLU A 9 6.94 -5.43 -11.08
C GLU A 9 8.47 -5.42 -10.94
N THR A 10 9.20 -5.43 -12.05
CA THR A 10 10.67 -5.30 -12.12
C THR A 10 11.10 -4.00 -12.79
N THR A 11 10.22 -3.02 -13.00
CA THR A 11 10.62 -1.73 -13.54
C THR A 11 11.35 -0.92 -12.47
N LEU A 12 12.44 -0.25 -12.85
CA LEU A 12 13.19 0.66 -11.98
C LEU A 12 12.29 1.70 -11.30
N HIS A 13 11.12 2.01 -11.88
CA HIS A 13 10.18 2.99 -11.36
C HIS A 13 9.54 2.59 -10.02
N TYR A 14 9.31 1.30 -9.75
CA TYR A 14 8.90 0.85 -8.42
C TYR A 14 10.07 0.81 -7.43
N TYR A 15 11.29 0.60 -7.92
CA TYR A 15 12.52 0.67 -7.11
C TYR A 15 12.98 2.11 -6.82
N ARG A 16 12.54 3.07 -7.65
CA ARG A 16 12.82 4.51 -7.57
C ARG A 16 11.50 5.24 -7.77
N ASP A 17 10.59 5.03 -6.83
CA ASP A 17 9.33 5.76 -6.84
C ASP A 17 9.64 7.24 -6.59
N PRO A 18 9.35 8.15 -7.56
CA PRO A 18 9.63 9.57 -7.39
C PRO A 18 8.88 10.17 -6.21
N LEU A 19 7.75 9.59 -5.80
CA LEU A 19 7.03 10.04 -4.61
C LEU A 19 7.84 9.78 -3.35
N VAL A 20 8.52 8.62 -3.27
CA VAL A 20 9.41 8.30 -2.14
C VAL A 20 10.60 9.24 -2.12
N GLU A 21 11.20 9.53 -3.27
CA GLU A 21 12.32 10.47 -3.39
C GLU A 21 11.92 11.87 -2.89
N VAL A 22 10.81 12.41 -3.41
CA VAL A 22 10.28 13.73 -3.02
C VAL A 22 9.96 13.78 -1.51
N LEU A 23 9.28 12.77 -0.97
CA LEU A 23 8.94 12.72 0.47
C LEU A 23 10.18 12.56 1.36
N SER A 24 11.23 11.92 0.85
CA SER A 24 12.49 11.75 1.61
C SER A 24 13.33 13.02 1.67
N GLU A 25 13.16 13.93 0.71
CA GLU A 25 13.84 15.22 0.65
C GLU A 25 13.07 16.35 1.35
N ASP A 26 11.78 16.15 1.60
CA ASP A 26 10.92 17.10 2.31
C ASP A 26 11.33 17.21 3.79
N ARG A 27 11.52 18.46 4.26
CA ARG A 27 11.94 18.73 5.65
C ARG A 27 10.78 18.86 6.62
N ASP A 28 9.56 19.02 6.11
CA ASP A 28 8.34 19.16 6.91
C ASP A 28 7.65 17.80 7.13
N VAL A 29 8.04 16.77 6.36
CA VAL A 29 7.51 15.41 6.45
C VAL A 29 8.56 14.45 6.99
N ASN A 30 8.18 13.64 7.99
CA ASN A 30 9.01 12.53 8.46
C ASN A 30 8.57 11.23 7.78
N LEU A 31 9.24 10.82 6.70
CA LEU A 31 8.97 9.56 6.02
C LEU A 31 9.27 8.36 6.95
N ARG A 32 8.24 7.83 7.60
CA ARG A 32 8.34 6.75 8.60
C ARG A 32 8.72 5.40 8.00
N GLY A 33 8.27 5.10 6.78
CA GLY A 33 8.54 3.83 6.14
C GLY A 33 7.68 3.59 4.90
N ILE A 34 7.96 2.47 4.24
CA ILE A 34 7.25 1.99 3.05
C ILE A 34 6.68 0.62 3.37
N VAL A 35 5.38 0.43 3.14
CA VAL A 35 4.70 -0.85 3.33
C VAL A 35 4.37 -1.43 1.96
N ILE A 36 4.88 -2.63 1.68
CA ILE A 36 4.58 -3.37 0.45
C ILE A 36 3.58 -4.46 0.79
N VAL A 37 2.43 -4.45 0.10
CA VAL A 37 1.33 -5.36 0.34
C VAL A 37 1.09 -6.18 -0.93
N GLY A 38 1.17 -7.50 -0.80
CA GLY A 38 0.74 -8.39 -1.88
C GLY A 38 -0.80 -8.46 -1.94
N SER A 39 -1.34 -8.65 -3.14
CA SER A 39 -2.80 -8.83 -3.33
C SER A 39 -3.12 -10.33 -3.46
N PRO A 40 -3.84 -10.93 -2.48
CA PRO A 40 -4.30 -12.30 -2.60
C PRO A 40 -5.37 -12.45 -3.69
N ASP A 41 -5.52 -13.67 -4.22
CA ASP A 41 -6.54 -13.97 -5.24
C ASP A 41 -7.96 -14.05 -4.62
N LYS A 42 -8.08 -14.67 -3.44
CA LYS A 42 -9.36 -14.83 -2.74
C LYS A 42 -9.77 -13.55 -2.04
N ASN A 43 -11.07 -13.22 -2.11
CA ASN A 43 -11.61 -12.03 -1.47
C ASN A 43 -11.43 -12.03 0.06
N GLU A 44 -11.66 -13.17 0.73
CA GLU A 44 -11.45 -13.28 2.19
C GLU A 44 -10.02 -12.91 2.61
N ASP A 45 -9.04 -13.39 1.85
CA ASP A 45 -7.62 -13.10 2.09
C ASP A 45 -7.29 -11.63 1.79
N LYS A 46 -7.95 -11.01 0.80
CA LYS A 46 -7.81 -9.58 0.52
C LYS A 46 -8.30 -8.71 1.69
N TYR A 47 -9.45 -9.04 2.26
CA TYR A 47 -9.97 -8.33 3.45
C TYR A 47 -9.00 -8.47 4.63
N LEU A 48 -8.51 -9.68 4.89
CA LEU A 48 -7.51 -9.91 5.94
C LEU A 48 -6.20 -9.15 5.68
N SER A 49 -5.73 -9.10 4.44
CA SER A 49 -4.53 -8.35 4.06
C SER A 49 -4.70 -6.85 4.33
N ALA A 50 -5.84 -6.28 3.92
CA ALA A 50 -6.18 -4.88 4.17
C ALA A 50 -6.31 -4.54 5.66
N GLU A 51 -6.94 -5.41 6.48
CA GLU A 51 -7.01 -5.23 7.93
C GLU A 51 -5.60 -5.14 8.56
N ARG A 52 -4.68 -6.01 8.11
CA ARG A 52 -3.29 -6.01 8.57
C ARG A 52 -2.54 -4.72 8.20
N VAL A 53 -2.88 -4.09 7.07
CA VAL A 53 -2.33 -2.77 6.71
C VAL A 53 -2.76 -1.74 7.75
N GLY A 54 -4.06 -1.66 8.05
CA GLY A 54 -4.57 -0.74 9.07
C GLY A 54 -3.91 -0.94 10.44
N VAL A 55 -3.84 -2.19 10.92
CA VAL A 55 -3.16 -2.53 12.20
C VAL A 55 -1.68 -2.12 12.17
N SER A 56 -1.00 -2.33 11.05
CA SER A 56 0.43 -1.98 10.93
C SER A 56 0.62 -0.47 11.01
N LEU A 57 -0.21 0.33 10.33
CA LEU A 57 -0.13 1.79 10.34
C LEU A 57 -0.41 2.36 11.73
N GLU A 58 -1.43 1.84 12.42
CA GLU A 58 -1.73 2.19 13.83
C GLU A 58 -0.53 1.88 14.74
N CYS A 59 0.05 0.68 14.62
CA CYS A 59 1.21 0.27 15.42
C CYS A 59 2.44 1.14 15.14
N MET A 60 2.62 1.58 13.89
CA MET A 60 3.69 2.50 13.49
C MET A 60 3.47 3.93 13.98
N ARG A 61 2.25 4.28 14.44
CA ARG A 61 1.86 5.62 14.92
C ARG A 61 2.17 6.68 13.88
N VAL A 62 1.80 6.41 12.62
CA VAL A 62 1.94 7.38 11.53
C VAL A 62 0.87 8.46 11.64
N ASP A 63 1.21 9.68 11.23
CA ASP A 63 0.28 10.81 11.20
C ASP A 63 -0.62 10.82 9.96
N GLY A 64 -0.29 9.99 8.96
CA GLY A 64 -1.07 9.78 7.74
C GLY A 64 -0.43 8.74 6.82
N ALA A 65 -1.17 8.30 5.80
CA ALA A 65 -0.70 7.31 4.83
C ALA A 65 -1.05 7.67 3.38
N ILE A 66 -0.12 7.38 2.46
CA ILE A 66 -0.37 7.51 1.01
C ILE A 66 -0.49 6.12 0.41
N PHE A 67 -1.59 5.87 -0.29
CA PHE A 67 -1.88 4.59 -0.92
C PHE A 67 -1.61 4.65 -2.43
N SER A 68 -0.88 3.65 -2.93
CA SER A 68 -0.61 3.46 -4.35
C SER A 68 -0.99 2.04 -4.76
N CYS A 69 -1.67 1.91 -5.89
CA CYS A 69 -2.10 0.61 -6.45
C CYS A 69 -1.70 0.53 -7.92
N ASN A 70 -1.27 -0.65 -8.34
CA ASN A 70 -0.94 -0.93 -9.75
C ASN A 70 -2.19 -1.04 -10.64
N GLY A 71 -3.39 -1.18 -10.07
CA GLY A 71 -4.67 -1.14 -10.76
C GLY A 71 -4.97 -2.37 -11.64
N ILE A 72 -4.29 -3.50 -11.44
CA ILE A 72 -4.50 -4.71 -12.24
C ILE A 72 -5.51 -5.64 -11.55
N GLY A 73 -6.38 -6.30 -12.31
CA GLY A 73 -7.29 -7.33 -11.76
C GLY A 73 -8.27 -6.79 -10.71
N ASN A 74 -8.56 -7.60 -9.69
CA ASN A 74 -9.48 -7.26 -8.59
C ASN A 74 -8.79 -6.59 -7.39
N ASN A 75 -7.59 -6.02 -7.59
CA ASN A 75 -6.77 -5.40 -6.55
C ASN A 75 -7.41 -4.14 -5.91
N HIS A 76 -8.48 -3.65 -6.54
CA HIS A 76 -9.26 -2.52 -6.03
C HIS A 76 -10.04 -2.88 -4.75
N VAL A 77 -10.34 -4.17 -4.52
CA VAL A 77 -11.06 -4.62 -3.32
C VAL A 77 -10.20 -4.42 -2.08
N ASP A 78 -9.00 -4.96 -2.07
CA ASP A 78 -8.01 -4.77 -1.00
C ASP A 78 -7.52 -3.33 -0.91
N PHE A 79 -7.36 -2.63 -2.03
CA PHE A 79 -7.00 -1.21 -2.00
C PHE A 79 -8.04 -0.35 -1.28
N ALA A 80 -9.31 -0.45 -1.66
CA ALA A 80 -10.38 0.33 -1.03
C ALA A 80 -10.55 -0.05 0.44
N HIS A 81 -10.47 -1.36 0.75
CA HIS A 81 -10.62 -1.82 2.12
C HIS A 81 -9.42 -1.44 3.00
N ALA A 82 -8.21 -1.36 2.46
CA ALA A 82 -7.05 -0.89 3.21
C ALA A 82 -7.19 0.58 3.62
N ILE A 83 -7.75 1.43 2.75
CA ILE A 83 -8.09 2.82 3.08
C ILE A 83 -9.13 2.84 4.20
N GLU A 84 -10.23 2.08 4.05
CA GLU A 84 -11.29 1.98 5.07
C GLU A 84 -10.76 1.54 6.44
N GLU A 85 -9.92 0.50 6.48
CA GLU A 85 -9.32 -0.02 7.72
C GLU A 85 -8.32 0.96 8.35
N THR A 86 -7.70 1.81 7.54
CA THR A 86 -6.79 2.87 8.00
C THR A 86 -7.58 4.02 8.61
N GLU A 87 -8.65 4.48 7.96
CA GLU A 87 -9.55 5.52 8.46
C GLU A 87 -10.23 5.10 9.78
N LYS A 88 -10.68 3.84 9.89
CA LYS A 88 -11.26 3.29 11.14
C LYS A 88 -10.31 3.40 12.34
N ARG A 89 -9.01 3.44 12.10
CA ARG A 89 -7.96 3.56 13.13
C ARG A 89 -7.50 5.00 13.34
N GLY A 90 -8.15 5.98 12.71
CA GLY A 90 -7.86 7.41 12.89
C GLY A 90 -6.57 7.88 12.21
N VAL A 91 -6.07 7.12 11.22
CA VAL A 91 -4.96 7.54 10.37
C VAL A 91 -5.56 8.13 9.07
N PRO A 92 -5.33 9.42 8.77
CA PRO A 92 -5.81 10.06 7.56
C PRO A 92 -4.98 9.74 6.31
#